data_AF-A0A5K1A8F4-F1
#
_entry.id   AF-A0A5K1A8F4-F1
#
_cell.length_a   1.000
_cell.length_b   1.000
_cell.length_c   1.000
_cell.angle_alpha   90.00
_cell.angle_beta   90.00
_cell.angle_gamma   90.00
#
_symmetry.space_group_name_H-M   'P 1'
#
loop_
_entity.id
_entity.type
_entity.pdbx_description
1 polymer ?
#
loop_
_entity_poly.entity_id
_entity_poly.type
_entity_poly.pdbx_seq_one_letter_code
_entity_poly.pdbx_strand_id
1 'polypeptide(L)' 'MAAKLSLVLVIACTLYVHAFAQSGCTATIVSQLAPCLSYITGNSSTPGSSCCSGLDNVVKTQPQ' A
#
# COMPACT_ATOMS: atom_id res chain seq x y z
N MET A 1 -34.66 -10.22 12.68
CA MET A 1 -33.73 -9.10 13.01
C MET A 1 -32.30 -9.59 13.28
N ALA A 2 -32.11 -10.76 13.90
CA ALA A 2 -30.78 -11.34 14.18
C ALA A 2 -29.87 -11.51 12.94
N ALA A 3 -30.41 -12.02 11.83
CA ALA A 3 -29.62 -12.27 10.61
C ALA A 3 -29.04 -11.00 9.94
N LYS A 4 -29.70 -9.84 10.12
CA LYS A 4 -29.22 -8.56 9.59
C LYS A 4 -28.05 -8.03 10.43
N LEU A 5 -28.16 -8.14 11.76
CA LEU A 5 -27.12 -7.71 12.68
C LEU A 5 -25.86 -8.59 12.56
N SER A 6 -26.03 -9.90 12.36
CA SER A 6 -24.91 -10.81 12.12
C SER A 6 -24.18 -10.50 10.80
N LEU A 7 -24.92 -10.19 9.72
CA LEU A 7 -24.32 -9.81 8.44
C LEU A 7 -23.53 -8.50 8.56
N VAL A 8 -24.10 -7.49 9.22
CA VAL A 8 -23.42 -6.21 9.45
C VAL A 8 -22.14 -6.39 10.26
N LEU A 9 -22.15 -7.23 11.29
CA LEU A 9 -20.96 -7.52 12.11
C LEU A 9 -19.86 -8.21 11.29
N VAL A 10 -20.22 -9.20 10.45
CA VAL A 10 -19.25 -9.90 9.58
C VAL A 10 -18.64 -8.93 8.56
N ILE A 11 -19.45 -8.07 7.94
CA ILE A 11 -18.96 -7.05 7.01
C ILE A 11 -18.04 -6.06 7.73
N ALA A 12 -18.41 -5.58 8.91
CA ALA A 12 -17.56 -4.68 9.68
C ALA A 12 -16.19 -5.34 9.98
N CYS A 13 -16.18 -6.55 10.55
CA CYS A 13 -14.94 -7.25 10.87
C CYS A 13 -14.03 -7.46 9.65
N THR A 14 -14.58 -7.84 8.50
CA THR A 14 -13.80 -8.05 7.27
C THR A 14 -13.21 -6.75 6.73
N LEU A 15 -13.95 -5.64 6.78
CA LEU A 15 -13.45 -4.33 6.37
C LEU A 15 -12.35 -3.80 7.31
N TYR A 16 -12.46 -4.04 8.62
CA TYR A 16 -11.41 -3.68 9.56
C TYR A 16 -10.11 -4.43 9.25
N VAL A 17 -10.16 -5.75 9.10
CA VAL A 17 -8.97 -6.56 8.76
C VAL A 17 -8.35 -6.11 7.43
N HIS A 18 -9.18 -5.81 6.42
CA HIS A 18 -8.70 -5.33 5.12
C HIS A 18 -8.03 -3.95 5.23
N ALA A 19 -8.61 -3.02 5.99
CA ALA A 19 -8.03 -1.71 6.21
C ALA A 19 -6.66 -1.79 6.90
N PHE A 20 -6.49 -2.68 7.87
CA PHE A 20 -5.20 -2.89 8.53
C PHE A 20 -4.17 -3.54 7.59
N ALA A 21 -4.58 -4.53 6.79
CA ALA A 21 -3.69 -5.20 5.84
C ALA A 21 -3.25 -4.27 4.69
N GLN A 22 -4.15 -3.45 4.17
CA GLN A 22 -3.86 -2.57 3.03
C GLN A 22 -3.12 -1.30 3.45
N SER A 23 -3.33 -0.79 4.68
CA SER A 23 -2.67 0.44 5.17
C SER A 23 -1.15 0.36 5.07
N GLY A 24 -0.56 -0.80 5.38
CA GLY A 24 0.88 -1.01 5.21
C GLY A 24 1.32 -0.88 3.75
N CYS A 25 0.60 -1.50 2.82
CA CYS A 25 0.95 -1.50 1.40
C CYS A 25 0.75 -0.11 0.76
N THR A 26 -0.41 0.52 0.94
CA THR A 26 -0.69 1.82 0.30
C THR A 26 0.14 2.94 0.90
N ALA A 27 0.35 2.98 2.23
CA ALA A 27 1.19 4.02 2.83
C ALA A 27 2.66 3.89 2.37
N THR A 28 3.17 2.66 2.30
CA THR A 28 4.55 2.39 1.84
C THR A 28 4.69 2.68 0.35
N ILE A 29 3.76 2.21 -0.48
CA ILE A 29 3.79 2.46 -1.93
C ILE A 29 3.66 3.96 -2.22
N VAL A 30 2.70 4.65 -1.61
CA VAL A 30 2.51 6.09 -1.85
C VAL A 30 3.72 6.89 -1.37
N SER A 31 4.29 6.57 -0.21
CA SER A 31 5.42 7.32 0.35
C SER A 31 6.75 7.02 -0.36
N GLN A 32 6.95 5.78 -0.82
CA GLN A 32 8.23 5.33 -1.39
C GLN A 32 8.27 5.33 -2.92
N LEU A 33 7.13 5.19 -3.61
CA LEU A 33 7.05 5.24 -5.07
C LEU A 33 6.64 6.62 -5.61
N ALA A 34 6.13 7.55 -4.78
CA ALA A 34 5.95 8.95 -5.20
C ALA A 34 7.22 9.58 -5.84
N PRO A 35 8.44 9.41 -5.29
CA PRO A 35 9.64 9.92 -5.96
C PRO A 35 10.00 9.15 -7.25
N CYS A 36 9.46 7.96 -7.48
CA CYS A 36 9.64 7.20 -8.73
C CYS A 36 8.75 7.69 -9.86
N LEU A 37 7.69 8.46 -9.58
CA LEU A 37 6.72 8.92 -10.58
C LEU A 37 7.39 9.75 -11.68
N SER A 38 8.41 10.54 -11.36
CA SER A 38 9.16 11.34 -12.34
C SER A 38 9.97 10.48 -13.31
N TYR A 39 10.45 9.31 -12.87
CA TYR A 39 11.12 8.34 -13.73
C TYR A 39 10.12 7.59 -14.60
N ILE A 40 9.01 7.12 -14.00
CA ILE A 40 7.95 6.39 -14.71
C ILE A 40 7.25 7.27 -15.76
N THR A 41 7.01 8.54 -15.44
CA THR A 41 6.41 9.53 -16.36
C THR A 41 7.43 10.01 -17.42
N GLY A 42 8.70 9.58 -17.34
CA GLY A 42 9.74 9.93 -18.30
C GLY A 42 10.27 11.36 -18.18
N ASN A 43 9.99 12.05 -17.07
CA ASN A 43 10.52 13.39 -16.79
C ASN A 43 12.01 13.37 -16.38
N SER A 44 12.50 12.23 -15.91
CA SER A 44 13.91 12.02 -15.56
C SER A 44 14.38 10.63 -16.03
N SER A 45 15.48 10.55 -16.77
CA SER A 45 16.07 9.28 -17.22
C SER A 45 16.87 8.55 -16.12
N THR A 46 17.04 9.19 -14.96
CA THR A 46 17.67 8.58 -13.78
C THR A 46 16.67 8.51 -12.63
N PRO A 47 16.43 7.34 -12.03
CA PRO A 47 15.62 7.23 -10.81
C PRO A 47 16.36 7.93 -9.67
N GLY A 48 15.68 8.81 -8.93
CA GLY A 48 16.28 9.46 -7.77
C GLY A 48 16.66 8.44 -6.68
N SER A 49 17.73 8.66 -5.94
CA SER A 49 18.22 7.73 -4.91
C SER A 49 17.13 7.34 -3.88
N SER A 50 16.22 8.27 -3.57
CA SER A 50 15.07 8.02 -2.69
C SER A 50 14.07 6.99 -3.24
N CYS A 51 13.92 6.90 -4.57
CA CYS A 51 13.10 5.88 -5.23
C CYS A 51 13.72 4.48 -5.06
N CYS A 52 15.04 4.36 -5.24
CA CYS A 52 15.74 3.08 -5.10
C CYS A 52 15.75 2.56 -3.65
N SER A 53 16.03 3.45 -2.67
CA SER A 53 15.97 3.07 -1.25
C SER A 53 14.55 2.72 -0.80
N GLY A 54 13.56 3.41 -1.36
CA GLY A 54 12.15 3.06 -1.18
C GLY A 54 11.83 1.68 -1.73
N LEU A 55 12.28 1.35 -2.94
CA LEU A 55 12.02 0.05 -3.52
C LEU A 55 12.73 -1.09 -2.73
N ASP A 56 13.98 -0.90 -2.31
CA ASP A 56 14.72 -1.86 -1.47
C ASP A 56 13.97 -2.21 -0.19
N ASN A 57 13.44 -1.19 0.50
CA ASN A 57 12.72 -1.39 1.74
C ASN A 57 11.42 -2.19 1.51
N VAL A 58 10.65 -1.91 0.44
CA VAL A 58 9.47 -2.72 0.08
C VAL A 58 9.84 -4.18 -0.19
N VAL A 59 10.89 -4.41 -0.98
CA VAL A 59 11.36 -5.76 -1.30
C VAL A 59 11.76 -6.54 -0.04
N LYS A 60 12.39 -5.87 0.94
CA LYS A 60 12.87 -6.52 2.17
C LYS A 60 11.80 -6.71 3.23
N THR A 61 10.90 -5.74 3.39
CA THR A 61 9.86 -5.78 4.43
C THR A 61 8.59 -6.48 3.98
N GLN A 62 8.33 -6.50 2.68
CA GLN A 62 7.11 -7.06 2.10
C GLN A 62 7.42 -7.76 0.76
N PRO A 63 8.26 -8.82 0.77
CA PRO A 63 8.44 -9.67 -0.40
C PRO A 63 7.09 -10.29 -0.74
N GLN A 64 6.62 -10.05 -1.95
CA GLN A 64 5.44 -10.69 -2.54
C GLN A 64 5.81 -12.00 -3.23
#